data_AF-A0A6P1THT1-F1
#
_entry.id   AF-A0A6P1THT1-F1
#
_cell.length_a   1.000
_cell.length_b   1.000
_cell.length_c   1.000
_cell.angle_alpha   90.00
_cell.angle_beta   90.00
_cell.angle_gamma   90.00
#
_symmetry.space_group_name_H-M   'P 1'
#
loop_
_entity.id
_entity.type
_entity.pdbx_description
1 polymer ?
#
loop_
_entity_poly.entity_id
_entity_poly.type
_entity_poly.pdbx_seq_one_letter_code
_entity_poly.pdbx_strand_id
1 'polypeptide(L)'
;MKKLFCIMAVLLFCTGCSLIKEAPDSDTGNTTKETSDDNNSDGSNTSDNGAADNGQEEVILNGIIISKDDSGVMIAVQDISGGFQPFDPVSVHYADASSLNIGMGDIIKISFDGRIAESYPSQIWADTINIVEKVQDNWPATSSIPQEYSFEEAVADNCFVVGNDKTESEDRMNSFVDNTINGMVGYLRRVMYTTEGDPVITDFIYDGNKYYVFEDMSRDAFAGSGDKLYKKIYTYINTYEKESYKVFYLADRNDITNEEYEKSITSSNSKDMIDTYAISY
;
A
#
# COMPACT_ATOMS: atom_id res chain seq x y z
N MET A 1 32.69 -13.91 25.79
CA MET A 1 32.58 -13.30 24.46
C MET A 1 31.51 -12.21 24.53
N LYS A 2 31.80 -10.97 24.12
CA LYS A 2 30.79 -9.92 23.98
C LYS A 2 30.54 -9.74 22.49
N LYS A 3 29.29 -9.85 22.01
CA LYS A 3 28.94 -9.36 20.67
C LYS A 3 28.94 -7.84 20.71
N LEU A 4 29.56 -7.21 19.72
CA LEU A 4 29.60 -5.76 19.58
C LEU A 4 28.48 -5.36 18.62
N PHE A 5 27.30 -5.06 19.15
CA PHE A 5 26.26 -4.40 18.37
C PHE A 5 26.67 -2.93 18.16
N CYS A 6 27.28 -2.64 17.01
CA CYS A 6 27.34 -1.29 16.50
C CYS A 6 25.97 -0.96 15.91
N ILE A 7 25.10 -0.34 16.72
CA ILE A 7 23.91 0.34 16.20
C ILE A 7 24.41 1.43 15.25
N MET A 8 24.24 1.24 13.94
CA MET A 8 24.39 2.33 12.99
C MET A 8 23.18 3.25 13.14
N ALA A 9 23.36 4.34 13.89
CA ALA A 9 22.44 5.47 13.86
C ALA A 9 22.49 6.11 12.46
N VAL A 10 21.68 5.58 11.54
CA VAL A 10 21.45 6.18 10.22
C VAL A 10 20.60 7.43 10.42
N LEU A 11 21.24 8.59 10.53
CA LEU A 11 20.52 9.86 10.54
C LEU A 11 19.78 10.02 9.21
N LEU A 12 18.45 10.15 9.27
CA LEU A 12 17.62 10.55 8.13
C LEU A 12 18.03 11.96 7.66
N PHE A 13 18.85 12.03 6.62
CA PHE A 13 19.15 13.27 5.89
C PHE A 13 18.29 13.35 4.62
N CYS A 14 17.03 13.74 4.79
CA CYS A 14 16.15 14.07 3.66
C CYS A 14 16.58 15.40 3.01
N THR A 15 17.34 15.33 1.93
CA THR A 15 17.71 16.49 1.08
C THR A 15 17.52 16.17 -0.40
N GLY A 16 16.53 16.79 -1.07
CA GLY A 16 16.31 16.51 -2.50
C GLY A 16 15.08 17.12 -3.18
N CYS A 17 14.58 18.29 -2.76
CA CYS A 17 13.46 18.90 -3.48
C CYS A 17 13.87 19.38 -4.88
N SER A 18 13.19 18.90 -5.93
CA SER A 18 13.26 19.44 -7.30
C SER A 18 11.96 19.16 -8.05
N LEU A 19 11.14 20.20 -8.25
CA LEU A 19 9.93 20.07 -9.07
C LEU A 19 10.30 20.02 -10.56
N ILE A 20 9.72 19.07 -11.29
CA ILE A 20 9.58 19.14 -12.75
C ILE A 20 8.09 19.24 -13.06
N LYS A 21 7.70 20.24 -13.86
CA LYS A 21 6.38 20.31 -14.49
C LYS A 21 6.50 19.75 -15.89
N GLU A 22 5.60 18.84 -16.25
CA GLU A 22 5.34 18.53 -17.65
C GLU A 22 4.14 19.34 -18.15
N ALA A 23 4.04 19.48 -19.47
CA ALA A 23 3.01 20.25 -20.17
C ALA A 23 2.26 19.35 -21.17
N PRO A 24 0.97 19.61 -21.45
CA PRO A 24 0.16 18.74 -22.29
C PRO A 24 0.32 19.03 -23.79
N ASP A 25 0.48 17.96 -24.57
CA ASP A 25 0.28 17.86 -26.03
C ASP A 25 0.01 16.35 -26.33
N SER A 26 -0.72 15.93 -27.36
CA SER A 26 -1.34 16.68 -28.47
C SER A 26 -2.65 16.05 -28.97
N ASP A 27 -3.37 16.79 -29.82
CA ASP A 27 -4.61 16.42 -30.53
C ASP A 27 -4.48 15.26 -31.56
N THR A 28 -5.64 14.83 -32.12
CA THR A 28 -5.98 13.95 -33.27
C THR A 28 -6.77 12.66 -32.92
N GLY A 29 -7.74 12.20 -33.73
CA GLY A 29 -8.27 12.83 -34.95
C GLY A 29 -9.29 12.03 -35.79
N ASN A 30 -10.56 11.93 -35.33
CA ASN A 30 -11.80 11.94 -36.15
C ASN A 30 -12.20 10.76 -37.10
N THR A 31 -13.51 10.41 -37.08
CA THR A 31 -14.33 9.71 -38.15
C THR A 31 -13.98 8.25 -38.55
N THR A 32 -14.90 7.37 -39.03
CA THR A 32 -16.33 7.47 -39.45
C THR A 32 -17.07 6.11 -39.32
N LYS A 33 -18.43 6.13 -39.29
CA LYS A 33 -19.46 5.29 -40.01
C LYS A 33 -19.14 3.83 -40.48
N GLU A 34 -20.09 2.89 -40.65
CA GLU A 34 -21.56 2.94 -40.89
C GLU A 34 -22.21 1.54 -40.72
N THR A 35 -23.50 1.44 -40.28
CA THR A 35 -24.49 0.32 -40.54
C THR A 35 -24.10 -1.14 -40.16
N SER A 36 -24.98 -2.12 -39.95
CA SER A 36 -26.45 -2.31 -39.75
C SER A 36 -26.64 -3.75 -39.17
N ASP A 37 -27.78 -4.42 -38.94
CA ASP A 37 -29.22 -4.30 -39.28
C ASP A 37 -30.10 -4.79 -38.08
N ASP A 38 -31.41 -4.92 -38.28
CA ASP A 38 -32.41 -5.39 -37.30
C ASP A 38 -32.23 -6.84 -36.78
N ASN A 39 -32.68 -7.13 -35.55
CA ASN A 39 -33.97 -7.79 -35.31
C ASN A 39 -34.38 -7.89 -33.82
N ASN A 40 -35.68 -7.78 -33.56
CA ASN A 40 -36.31 -7.90 -32.24
C ASN A 40 -37.64 -8.66 -32.37
N SER A 41 -37.85 -9.74 -31.62
CA SER A 41 -39.17 -10.11 -31.07
C SER A 41 -39.14 -11.36 -30.17
N ASP A 42 -39.95 -11.29 -29.12
CA ASP A 42 -40.61 -12.33 -28.31
C ASP A 42 -39.91 -13.65 -27.93
N GLY A 43 -39.94 -13.89 -26.62
CA GLY A 43 -39.53 -15.14 -25.98
C GLY A 43 -39.97 -15.18 -24.50
N SER A 44 -41.21 -14.78 -24.21
CA SER A 44 -41.72 -14.75 -22.83
C SER A 44 -41.83 -16.15 -22.25
N ASN A 45 -41.28 -16.35 -21.03
CA ASN A 45 -41.46 -17.60 -20.30
C ASN A 45 -41.49 -17.33 -18.79
N THR A 46 -42.69 -17.16 -18.24
CA THR A 46 -42.91 -17.04 -16.79
C THR A 46 -42.94 -18.43 -16.16
N SER A 47 -41.89 -18.79 -15.41
CA SER A 47 -41.93 -19.91 -14.47
C SER A 47 -41.55 -19.43 -13.08
N ASP A 48 -42.57 -19.05 -12.31
CA ASP A 48 -42.49 -18.83 -10.86
C ASP A 48 -41.90 -20.07 -10.18
N ASN A 49 -40.90 -19.86 -9.32
CA ASN A 49 -40.29 -20.90 -8.51
C ASN A 49 -39.63 -20.27 -7.27
N GLY A 50 -40.48 -19.83 -6.33
CA GLY A 50 -40.19 -19.77 -4.90
C GLY A 50 -38.83 -19.21 -4.49
N ALA A 51 -38.75 -17.89 -4.28
CA ALA A 51 -37.64 -17.27 -3.59
C ALA A 51 -37.53 -17.85 -2.17
N ALA A 52 -36.60 -18.80 -1.98
CA ALA A 52 -36.10 -19.17 -0.68
C ALA A 52 -35.23 -18.01 -0.18
N ASP A 53 -35.80 -17.19 0.71
CA ASP A 53 -35.10 -16.17 1.47
C ASP A 53 -34.16 -16.84 2.49
N ASN A 54 -33.12 -17.49 1.96
CA ASN A 54 -31.93 -17.84 2.68
C ASN A 54 -31.14 -16.54 2.87
N GLY A 55 -31.52 -15.74 3.87
CA GLY A 55 -30.85 -14.49 4.20
C GLY A 55 -29.36 -14.74 4.46
N GLN A 56 -28.54 -14.56 3.43
CA GLN A 56 -27.09 -14.52 3.56
C GLN A 56 -26.74 -13.26 4.35
N GLU A 57 -25.94 -13.43 5.40
CA GLU A 57 -25.53 -12.35 6.29
C GLU A 57 -24.63 -11.38 5.50
N GLU A 58 -25.12 -10.16 5.25
CA GLU A 58 -24.41 -9.14 4.47
C GLU A 58 -23.04 -8.84 5.11
N VAL A 59 -21.97 -9.22 4.42
CA VAL A 59 -20.61 -9.05 4.94
C VAL A 59 -20.13 -7.64 4.64
N ILE A 60 -19.77 -6.93 5.71
CA ILE A 60 -19.25 -5.56 5.68
C ILE A 60 -17.73 -5.57 5.81
N LEU A 61 -17.05 -4.79 4.97
CA LEU A 61 -15.59 -4.72 4.91
C LEU A 61 -15.15 -3.25 4.68
N ASN A 62 -14.28 -2.71 5.54
CA ASN A 62 -13.66 -1.40 5.39
C ASN A 62 -12.27 -1.52 4.72
N GLY A 63 -11.99 -0.72 3.69
CA GLY A 63 -10.79 -0.85 2.87
C GLY A 63 -10.11 0.47 2.50
N ILE A 64 -8.79 0.48 2.62
CA ILE A 64 -7.84 1.47 2.08
C ILE A 64 -7.68 1.18 0.58
N ILE A 65 -8.06 2.06 -0.34
CA ILE A 65 -7.78 1.82 -1.78
C ILE A 65 -6.27 1.88 -2.06
N ILE A 66 -5.73 0.83 -2.65
CA ILE A 66 -4.30 0.70 -3.00
C ILE A 66 -4.04 0.61 -4.51
N SER A 67 -5.04 0.28 -5.33
CA SER A 67 -5.00 0.42 -6.80
C SER A 67 -6.44 0.42 -7.37
N LYS A 68 -6.60 0.83 -8.63
CA LYS A 68 -7.90 0.83 -9.35
C LYS A 68 -7.68 0.64 -10.85
N ASP A 69 -8.58 -0.10 -11.49
CA ASP A 69 -8.74 -0.16 -12.94
C ASP A 69 -10.23 -0.05 -13.35
N ASP A 70 -10.55 -0.40 -14.60
CA ASP A 70 -11.93 -0.37 -15.13
C ASP A 70 -12.81 -1.53 -14.65
N SER A 71 -12.21 -2.60 -14.12
CA SER A 71 -12.90 -3.83 -13.67
C SER A 71 -13.21 -3.86 -12.18
N GLY A 72 -12.45 -3.13 -11.37
CA GLY A 72 -12.65 -3.08 -9.92
C GLY A 72 -11.66 -2.20 -9.18
N VAL A 73 -11.58 -2.42 -7.87
CA VAL A 73 -10.63 -1.74 -6.98
C VAL A 73 -9.83 -2.76 -6.18
N MET A 74 -8.56 -2.46 -5.95
CA MET A 74 -7.74 -3.16 -4.98
C MET A 74 -7.78 -2.38 -3.67
N ILE A 75 -8.08 -3.08 -2.57
CA ILE A 75 -7.98 -2.52 -1.21
C ILE A 75 -6.94 -3.27 -0.39
N ALA A 76 -6.42 -2.60 0.64
CA ALA A 76 -5.94 -3.23 1.86
C ALA A 76 -7.07 -3.15 2.92
N VAL A 77 -7.41 -4.27 3.55
CA VAL A 77 -8.44 -4.35 4.61
C VAL A 77 -8.02 -3.50 5.82
N GLN A 78 -8.95 -2.82 6.50
CA GLN A 78 -8.64 -2.07 7.73
C GLN A 78 -8.83 -2.91 9.00
N ASP A 79 -9.96 -3.61 9.12
CA ASP A 79 -10.38 -4.31 10.35
C ASP A 79 -10.51 -5.82 10.12
N ILE A 80 -10.37 -6.64 11.18
CA ILE A 80 -10.69 -8.08 11.10
C ILE A 80 -12.17 -8.25 10.73
N SER A 81 -12.43 -8.55 9.46
CA SER A 81 -13.77 -8.51 8.85
C SER A 81 -13.84 -9.44 7.64
N GLY A 82 -14.99 -10.07 7.41
CA GLY A 82 -15.18 -10.99 6.27
C GLY A 82 -14.25 -12.21 6.20
N GLY A 83 -13.49 -12.52 7.26
CA GLY A 83 -12.45 -13.56 7.26
C GLY A 83 -11.04 -13.06 6.94
N PHE A 84 -10.88 -11.79 6.59
CA PHE A 84 -9.59 -11.13 6.35
C PHE A 84 -8.97 -10.57 7.64
N GLN A 85 -7.66 -10.37 7.62
CA GLN A 85 -6.91 -9.60 8.63
C GLN A 85 -6.66 -8.16 8.14
N PRO A 86 -6.33 -7.22 9.04
CA PRO A 86 -5.84 -5.90 8.66
C PRO A 86 -4.68 -6.03 7.66
N PHE A 87 -4.72 -5.18 6.65
CA PHE A 87 -3.76 -5.06 5.56
C PHE A 87 -3.67 -6.22 4.56
N ASP A 88 -4.53 -7.25 4.67
CA ASP A 88 -4.66 -8.24 3.60
C ASP A 88 -5.17 -7.56 2.30
N PRO A 89 -4.52 -7.78 1.13
CA PRO A 89 -4.96 -7.19 -0.12
C PRO A 89 -6.14 -7.97 -0.73
N VAL A 90 -7.22 -7.26 -1.04
CA VAL A 90 -8.46 -7.82 -1.60
C VAL A 90 -8.81 -7.10 -2.90
N SER A 91 -9.11 -7.88 -3.93
CA SER A 91 -9.61 -7.43 -5.22
C SER A 91 -11.15 -7.41 -5.19
N VAL A 92 -11.72 -6.24 -5.45
CA VAL A 92 -13.15 -5.98 -5.28
C VAL A 92 -13.75 -5.67 -6.65
N HIS A 93 -14.42 -6.67 -7.22
CA HIS A 93 -15.17 -6.54 -8.47
C HIS A 93 -16.47 -5.76 -8.21
N TYR A 94 -16.71 -4.69 -8.96
CA TYR A 94 -17.91 -3.87 -8.82
C TYR A 94 -18.32 -3.28 -10.17
N ALA A 95 -19.57 -3.52 -10.59
CA ALA A 95 -20.01 -3.24 -11.96
C ALA A 95 -19.89 -1.76 -12.37
N ASP A 96 -20.08 -0.85 -11.42
CA ASP A 96 -20.01 0.60 -11.63
C ASP A 96 -18.68 1.22 -11.18
N ALA A 97 -17.60 0.44 -11.00
CA ALA A 97 -16.32 0.89 -10.46
C ALA A 97 -15.70 2.07 -11.24
N SER A 98 -15.84 2.10 -12.57
CA SER A 98 -15.39 3.21 -13.42
C SER A 98 -16.11 4.53 -13.10
N SER A 99 -17.38 4.49 -12.69
CA SER A 99 -18.17 5.68 -12.30
C SER A 99 -17.80 6.23 -10.92
N LEU A 100 -17.21 5.40 -10.05
CA LEU A 100 -16.79 5.83 -8.72
C LEU A 100 -15.67 6.88 -8.84
N ASN A 101 -15.96 8.10 -8.40
CA ASN A 101 -14.96 9.14 -8.15
C ASN A 101 -14.19 8.76 -6.87
N ILE A 102 -13.18 7.92 -7.03
CA ILE A 102 -12.28 7.42 -5.98
C ILE A 102 -10.82 7.52 -6.46
N GLY A 103 -9.91 7.83 -5.55
CA GLY A 103 -8.47 7.84 -5.80
C GLY A 103 -7.78 6.62 -5.17
N MET A 104 -6.48 6.45 -5.46
CA MET A 104 -5.61 5.72 -4.55
C MET A 104 -5.67 6.41 -3.19
N GLY A 105 -6.28 5.73 -2.24
CA GLY A 105 -6.33 6.17 -0.87
C GLY A 105 -7.56 6.93 -0.41
N ASP A 106 -8.74 6.62 -0.94
CA ASP A 106 -9.96 6.85 -0.16
C ASP A 106 -10.24 5.65 0.76
N ILE A 107 -10.90 5.88 1.90
CA ILE A 107 -11.50 4.79 2.69
C ILE A 107 -12.85 4.47 2.05
N ILE A 108 -13.06 3.21 1.68
CA ILE A 108 -14.36 2.70 1.22
C ILE A 108 -14.91 1.63 2.17
N LYS A 109 -16.24 1.63 2.30
CA LYS A 109 -17.01 0.57 2.94
C LYS A 109 -17.71 -0.23 1.85
N ILE A 110 -17.41 -1.52 1.81
CA ILE A 110 -17.95 -2.49 0.86
C ILE A 110 -19.01 -3.33 1.58
N SER A 111 -20.07 -3.71 0.86
CA SER A 111 -20.90 -4.85 1.25
C SER A 111 -20.96 -5.92 0.17
N PHE A 112 -20.99 -7.19 0.58
CA PHE A 112 -21.05 -8.35 -0.30
C PHE A 112 -21.71 -9.57 0.37
N ASP A 113 -22.21 -10.52 -0.42
CA ASP A 113 -22.89 -11.74 0.04
C ASP A 113 -22.01 -12.82 0.73
N GLY A 114 -20.74 -12.50 1.01
CA GLY A 114 -19.78 -13.40 1.64
C GLY A 114 -19.05 -14.36 0.69
N ARG A 115 -19.29 -14.34 -0.62
CA ARG A 115 -18.49 -15.12 -1.59
C ARG A 115 -17.07 -14.54 -1.74
N ILE A 116 -16.08 -15.37 -1.43
CA ILE A 116 -14.65 -15.10 -1.61
C ILE A 116 -14.07 -16.16 -2.54
N ALA A 117 -13.26 -15.75 -3.52
CA ALA A 117 -12.51 -16.68 -4.37
C ALA A 117 -11.20 -17.11 -3.69
N GLU A 118 -10.84 -18.39 -3.83
CA GLU A 118 -9.54 -18.92 -3.45
C GLU A 118 -8.46 -18.46 -4.45
N SER A 119 -7.98 -17.23 -4.29
CA SER A 119 -6.90 -16.62 -5.07
C SER A 119 -5.99 -15.75 -4.20
N TYR A 120 -4.83 -15.35 -4.72
CA TYR A 120 -4.05 -14.25 -4.15
C TYR A 120 -3.82 -13.16 -5.21
N PRO A 121 -4.15 -11.88 -4.95
CA PRO A 121 -5.00 -11.42 -3.83
C PRO A 121 -6.38 -12.10 -3.86
N SER A 122 -7.07 -12.13 -2.71
CA SER A 122 -8.42 -12.71 -2.61
C SER A 122 -9.41 -11.86 -3.40
N GLN A 123 -10.38 -12.47 -4.09
CA GLN A 123 -11.39 -11.74 -4.88
C GLN A 123 -12.78 -11.82 -4.24
N ILE A 124 -13.49 -10.69 -4.22
CA ILE A 124 -14.89 -10.58 -3.81
C ILE A 124 -15.69 -9.79 -4.86
N TRP A 125 -17.02 -9.91 -4.82
CA TRP A 125 -17.94 -9.17 -5.69
C TRP A 125 -18.84 -8.29 -4.82
N ALA A 126 -18.71 -6.97 -4.95
CA ALA A 126 -19.43 -6.02 -4.12
C ALA A 126 -20.87 -5.81 -4.61
N ASP A 127 -21.83 -5.83 -3.69
CA ASP A 127 -23.20 -5.36 -3.89
C ASP A 127 -23.26 -3.83 -3.76
N THR A 128 -22.50 -3.24 -2.82
CA THR A 128 -22.35 -1.79 -2.70
C THR A 128 -20.91 -1.38 -2.39
N ILE A 129 -20.51 -0.20 -2.87
CA ILE A 129 -19.30 0.50 -2.44
C ILE A 129 -19.69 1.93 -2.04
N ASN A 130 -19.41 2.29 -0.79
CA ASN A 130 -19.67 3.62 -0.23
C ASN A 130 -18.35 4.27 0.18
N ILE A 131 -18.13 5.53 -0.20
CA ILE A 131 -16.95 6.29 0.24
C ILE A 131 -17.19 6.74 1.69
N VAL A 132 -16.32 6.32 2.61
CA VAL A 132 -16.35 6.71 4.03
C VAL A 132 -15.56 7.99 4.24
N GLU A 133 -14.34 8.03 3.69
CA GLU A 133 -13.45 9.19 3.80
C GLU A 133 -12.79 9.46 2.45
N LYS A 134 -12.84 10.74 2.02
CA LYS A 134 -12.09 11.26 0.89
C LYS A 134 -10.79 11.84 1.38
N VAL A 135 -9.64 11.32 0.93
CA VAL A 135 -8.35 11.87 1.38
C VAL A 135 -7.72 12.76 0.32
N GLN A 136 -7.42 13.98 0.76
CA GLN A 136 -6.77 15.01 -0.04
C GLN A 136 -5.32 15.15 0.42
N ASP A 137 -4.41 14.95 -0.52
CA ASP A 137 -2.96 15.20 -0.47
C ASP A 137 -2.09 14.49 0.60
N ASN A 138 -2.65 13.95 1.70
CA ASN A 138 -1.92 13.21 2.75
C ASN A 138 -2.58 11.87 3.12
N TRP A 139 -2.13 10.77 2.50
CA TRP A 139 -2.56 9.38 2.74
C TRP A 139 -1.34 8.52 3.12
N PRO A 140 -1.46 7.38 3.83
CA PRO A 140 -2.66 6.80 4.44
C PRO A 140 -2.83 7.01 5.93
N ALA A 141 -4.08 7.21 6.36
CA ALA A 141 -4.68 6.71 7.60
C ALA A 141 -3.78 6.58 8.85
N THR A 142 -2.86 7.52 9.08
CA THR A 142 -2.12 7.69 10.33
C THR A 142 -2.73 8.79 11.18
N SER A 143 -3.47 9.73 10.59
CA SER A 143 -4.22 10.79 11.31
C SER A 143 -5.23 10.24 12.33
N SER A 144 -5.72 9.02 12.12
CA SER A 144 -6.61 8.29 13.03
C SER A 144 -5.87 7.49 14.11
N ILE A 145 -4.57 7.19 13.93
CA ILE A 145 -3.74 6.55 14.95
C ILE A 145 -3.49 7.56 16.08
N PRO A 146 -3.64 7.17 17.36
CA PRO A 146 -3.40 8.07 18.49
C PRO A 146 -1.96 8.64 18.51
N GLN A 147 -1.75 9.75 19.24
CA GLN A 147 -0.40 10.31 19.46
C GLN A 147 0.47 9.30 20.21
N GLU A 148 -0.07 8.78 21.31
CA GLU A 148 0.48 7.65 22.06
C GLU A 148 0.04 6.36 21.34
N TYR A 149 0.96 5.67 20.66
CA TYR A 149 0.67 4.41 19.97
C TYR A 149 1.78 3.42 20.26
N SER A 150 1.52 2.47 21.16
CA SER A 150 2.52 1.58 21.72
C SER A 150 2.92 0.44 20.77
N PHE A 151 4.11 -0.11 20.99
CA PHE A 151 4.64 -1.23 20.20
C PHE A 151 3.65 -2.41 20.19
N GLU A 152 3.05 -2.72 21.34
CA GLU A 152 2.09 -3.81 21.49
C GLU A 152 0.75 -3.55 20.79
N GLU A 153 0.33 -2.28 20.66
CA GLU A 153 -0.83 -1.89 19.83
C GLU A 153 -0.50 -2.02 18.34
N ALA A 154 0.68 -1.57 17.90
CA ALA A 154 1.12 -1.74 16.51
C ALA A 154 1.20 -3.22 16.08
N VAL A 155 1.60 -4.13 16.99
CA VAL A 155 1.56 -5.58 16.74
C VAL A 155 0.12 -6.12 16.71
N ALA A 156 -0.76 -5.64 17.59
CA ALA A 156 -2.18 -6.04 17.60
C ALA A 156 -2.91 -5.59 16.32
N ASP A 157 -2.57 -4.42 15.78
CA ASP A 157 -3.03 -3.90 14.50
C ASP A 157 -2.33 -4.57 13.29
N ASN A 158 -1.55 -5.64 13.51
CA ASN A 158 -0.91 -6.44 12.45
C ASN A 158 0.08 -5.61 11.58
N CYS A 159 0.72 -4.59 12.15
CA CYS A 159 1.82 -3.88 11.50
C CYS A 159 3.13 -4.70 11.56
N PHE A 160 4.08 -4.37 10.68
CA PHE A 160 5.49 -4.74 10.84
C PHE A 160 6.16 -3.79 11.83
N VAL A 161 6.65 -4.27 12.97
CA VAL A 161 7.04 -3.40 14.09
C VAL A 161 8.52 -3.53 14.40
N VAL A 162 9.24 -2.40 14.39
CA VAL A 162 10.68 -2.29 14.63
C VAL A 162 10.91 -1.45 15.90
N GLY A 163 11.46 -2.06 16.94
CA GLY A 163 11.85 -1.38 18.18
C GLY A 163 13.36 -1.50 18.43
N ASN A 164 13.85 -0.76 19.43
CA ASN A 164 15.30 -0.65 19.71
C ASN A 164 16.02 -2.01 19.94
N ASP A 165 15.33 -3.02 20.50
CA ASP A 165 15.88 -4.34 20.82
C ASP A 165 15.09 -5.53 20.23
N LYS A 166 13.97 -5.28 19.52
CA LYS A 166 13.07 -6.33 18.99
C LYS A 166 12.39 -5.92 17.69
N THR A 167 12.13 -6.89 16.84
CA THR A 167 11.31 -6.79 15.63
C THR A 167 10.18 -7.82 15.72
N GLU A 168 8.97 -7.46 15.30
CA GLU A 168 7.79 -8.36 15.26
C GLU A 168 7.09 -8.25 13.90
N SER A 169 6.32 -9.29 13.55
CA SER A 169 5.61 -9.43 12.26
C SER A 169 6.52 -9.37 11.02
N GLU A 170 7.75 -9.90 11.11
CA GLU A 170 8.67 -10.02 9.96
C GLU A 170 8.04 -10.80 8.78
N ASP A 171 7.13 -11.73 9.06
CA ASP A 171 6.37 -12.48 8.06
C ASP A 171 5.46 -11.59 7.21
N ARG A 172 4.90 -10.50 7.76
CA ARG A 172 4.16 -9.48 6.99
C ARG A 172 5.07 -8.70 6.05
N MET A 173 6.27 -8.32 6.51
CA MET A 173 7.28 -7.67 5.68
C MET A 173 7.77 -8.59 4.55
N ASN A 174 8.12 -9.83 4.87
CA ASN A 174 8.54 -10.83 3.88
C ASN A 174 7.41 -11.12 2.86
N SER A 175 6.17 -11.25 3.32
CA SER A 175 5.01 -11.44 2.43
C SER A 175 4.83 -10.28 1.45
N PHE A 176 4.91 -9.03 1.92
CA PHE A 176 4.89 -7.86 1.04
C PHE A 176 5.99 -7.94 -0.02
N VAL A 177 7.25 -8.16 0.41
CA VAL A 177 8.41 -8.24 -0.48
C VAL A 177 8.26 -9.35 -1.53
N ASP A 178 7.91 -10.57 -1.13
CA ASP A 178 7.74 -11.69 -2.05
C ASP A 178 6.61 -11.43 -3.05
N ASN A 179 5.51 -10.81 -2.63
CA ASN A 179 4.38 -10.50 -3.50
C ASN A 179 4.73 -9.43 -4.54
N THR A 180 5.37 -8.32 -4.12
CA THR A 180 5.67 -7.20 -5.03
C THR A 180 6.86 -7.51 -5.96
N ILE A 181 7.78 -8.40 -5.56
CA ILE A 181 8.79 -8.97 -6.48
C ILE A 181 8.13 -9.78 -7.60
N ASN A 182 7.03 -10.47 -7.31
CA ASN A 182 6.22 -11.18 -8.32
C ASN A 182 5.23 -10.27 -9.07
N GLY A 183 5.31 -8.94 -8.91
CA GLY A 183 4.46 -7.97 -9.58
C GLY A 183 3.02 -7.91 -9.04
N MET A 184 2.74 -8.55 -7.90
CA MET A 184 1.40 -8.53 -7.29
C MET A 184 1.23 -7.30 -6.40
N VAL A 185 0.04 -6.68 -6.48
CA VAL A 185 -0.35 -5.52 -5.67
C VAL A 185 -0.19 -5.82 -4.18
N GLY A 186 0.39 -4.88 -3.42
CA GLY A 186 0.71 -5.07 -2.01
C GLY A 186 0.62 -3.81 -1.17
N TYR A 187 0.41 -3.99 0.13
CA TYR A 187 0.46 -2.96 1.15
C TYR A 187 1.23 -3.48 2.36
N LEU A 188 1.99 -2.61 3.03
CA LEU A 188 2.67 -2.90 4.30
C LEU A 188 2.70 -1.62 5.15
N ARG A 189 2.12 -1.67 6.34
CA ARG A 189 2.35 -0.66 7.39
C ARG A 189 3.51 -1.11 8.27
N ARG A 190 4.54 -0.27 8.36
CA ARG A 190 5.64 -0.39 9.33
C ARG A 190 5.46 0.65 10.43
N VAL A 191 5.77 0.28 11.67
CA VAL A 191 5.92 1.21 12.79
C VAL A 191 7.32 1.03 13.38
N MET A 192 8.11 2.10 13.39
CA MET A 192 9.47 2.11 13.92
C MET A 192 9.55 3.06 15.12
N TYR A 193 10.07 2.59 16.25
CA TYR A 193 10.17 3.39 17.47
C TYR A 193 11.52 4.09 17.60
N THR A 194 11.51 5.36 18.00
CA THR A 194 12.74 6.10 18.36
C THR A 194 13.38 5.53 19.64
N THR A 195 14.57 6.01 20.00
CA THR A 195 15.21 5.66 21.28
C THR A 195 14.40 6.17 22.48
N GLU A 196 13.66 7.25 22.27
CA GLU A 196 12.77 7.90 23.23
C GLU A 196 11.41 7.20 23.35
N GLY A 197 11.01 6.40 22.34
CA GLY A 197 9.76 5.64 22.31
C GLY A 197 8.65 6.25 21.46
N ASP A 198 8.94 7.28 20.66
CA ASP A 198 7.97 7.87 19.74
C ASP A 198 7.83 7.00 18.46
N PRO A 199 6.61 6.76 17.95
CA PRO A 199 6.39 5.98 16.72
C PRO A 199 6.54 6.82 15.44
N VAL A 200 7.47 6.41 14.57
CA VAL A 200 7.52 6.80 13.15
C VAL A 200 6.77 5.73 12.35
N ILE A 201 5.75 6.14 11.60
CA ILE A 201 4.88 5.22 10.84
C ILE A 201 5.23 5.33 9.37
N THR A 202 5.36 4.19 8.67
CA THR A 202 5.69 4.14 7.24
C THR A 202 4.77 3.18 6.51
N ASP A 203 3.98 3.70 5.59
CA ASP A 203 3.14 2.89 4.71
C ASP A 203 3.81 2.72 3.34
N PHE A 204 4.00 1.47 2.96
CA PHE A 204 4.47 1.05 1.65
C PHE A 204 3.29 0.52 0.84
N ILE A 205 3.12 1.02 -0.38
CA ILE A 205 2.10 0.53 -1.32
C ILE A 205 2.79 0.19 -2.63
N TYR A 206 2.42 -0.93 -3.25
CA TYR A 206 2.79 -1.26 -4.62
C TYR A 206 1.53 -1.51 -5.43
N ASP A 207 1.33 -0.73 -6.49
CA ASP A 207 0.10 -0.71 -7.30
C ASP A 207 0.10 -1.73 -8.46
N GLY A 208 1.20 -2.49 -8.63
CA GLY A 208 1.49 -3.34 -9.79
C GLY A 208 2.55 -2.76 -10.74
N ASN A 209 3.05 -1.54 -10.49
CA ASN A 209 3.97 -0.79 -11.35
C ASN A 209 4.99 0.04 -10.55
N LYS A 210 4.53 0.81 -9.58
CA LYS A 210 5.31 1.73 -8.73
C LYS A 210 5.14 1.41 -7.25
N TYR A 211 6.22 1.65 -6.51
CA TYR A 211 6.22 1.67 -5.06
C TYR A 211 5.98 3.10 -4.58
N TYR A 212 5.07 3.27 -3.64
CA TYR A 212 4.79 4.51 -2.93
C TYR A 212 5.20 4.34 -1.48
N VAL A 213 5.91 5.31 -0.94
CA VAL A 213 6.29 5.38 0.47
C VAL A 213 5.67 6.63 1.07
N PHE A 214 4.95 6.45 2.16
CA PHE A 214 4.37 7.53 2.94
C PHE A 214 4.86 7.42 4.38
N GLU A 215 5.59 8.42 4.86
CA GLU A 215 6.25 8.42 6.16
C GLU A 215 5.68 9.53 7.03
N ASP A 216 5.16 9.16 8.20
CA ASP A 216 4.59 10.05 9.21
C ASP A 216 5.48 10.05 10.45
N MET A 217 6.22 11.15 10.62
CA MET A 217 7.03 11.48 11.79
C MET A 217 6.32 12.48 12.72
N SER A 218 5.03 12.77 12.55
CA SER A 218 4.31 13.79 13.33
C SER A 218 4.32 13.52 14.84
N ARG A 219 4.43 12.25 15.23
CA ARG A 219 4.49 11.79 16.62
C ARG A 219 5.86 11.90 17.26
N ASP A 220 6.94 11.83 16.47
CA ASP A 220 8.31 12.06 16.93
C ASP A 220 8.43 13.49 17.48
N ALA A 221 8.63 13.63 18.79
CA ALA A 221 8.73 14.91 19.48
C ALA A 221 10.04 15.64 19.17
N PHE A 222 11.05 14.92 18.67
CA PHE A 222 12.41 15.39 18.38
C PHE A 222 12.65 15.61 16.87
N ALA A 223 11.81 15.03 16.00
CA ALA A 223 11.69 15.44 14.60
C ALA A 223 11.50 16.96 14.54
N GLY A 224 12.38 17.62 13.79
CA GLY A 224 12.53 19.08 13.79
C GLY A 224 11.30 19.83 13.28
N SER A 225 11.36 21.16 13.35
CA SER A 225 10.26 22.07 12.94
C SER A 225 10.07 22.21 11.42
N GLY A 226 10.36 21.16 10.66
CA GLY A 226 10.06 21.06 9.23
C GLY A 226 8.76 20.31 8.99
N ASP A 227 8.52 19.93 7.73
CA ASP A 227 7.45 19.00 7.39
C ASP A 227 7.71 17.64 8.06
N LYS A 228 6.66 17.02 8.61
CA LYS A 228 6.73 15.70 9.28
C LYS A 228 5.99 14.59 8.52
N LEU A 229 5.46 14.91 7.34
CA LEU A 229 4.83 13.97 6.42
C LEU A 229 5.63 13.96 5.12
N TYR A 230 6.16 12.80 4.72
CA TYR A 230 6.94 12.65 3.50
C TYR A 230 6.27 11.65 2.56
N LYS A 231 6.29 11.98 1.26
CA LYS A 231 5.88 11.07 0.18
C LYS A 231 7.05 10.87 -0.77
N LYS A 232 7.38 9.61 -1.04
CA LYS A 232 8.30 9.19 -2.11
C LYS A 232 7.63 8.21 -3.04
N ILE A 233 8.15 8.12 -4.26
CA ILE A 233 7.74 7.15 -5.28
C ILE A 233 9.03 6.52 -5.82
N TYR A 234 9.03 5.21 -6.00
CA TYR A 234 10.16 4.44 -6.52
C TYR A 234 9.69 3.41 -7.55
N THR A 235 10.58 3.01 -8.44
CA THR A 235 10.27 2.06 -9.51
C THR A 235 10.58 0.60 -9.16
N TYR A 236 11.59 0.34 -8.32
CA TYR A 236 12.08 -1.01 -8.07
C TYR A 236 12.33 -1.29 -6.59
N ILE A 237 12.08 -2.53 -6.19
CA ILE A 237 12.64 -3.12 -4.99
C ILE A 237 13.98 -3.78 -5.32
N ASN A 238 14.96 -3.59 -4.44
CA ASN A 238 16.31 -4.11 -4.50
C ASN A 238 16.61 -4.89 -3.21
N THR A 239 17.67 -5.70 -3.25
CA THR A 239 18.20 -6.43 -2.08
C THR A 239 19.68 -6.10 -1.93
N TYR A 240 20.09 -5.76 -0.72
CA TYR A 240 21.49 -5.77 -0.29
C TYR A 240 21.67 -6.88 0.73
N GLU A 241 22.72 -7.70 0.59
CA GLU A 241 22.94 -8.86 1.45
C GLU A 241 24.43 -9.02 1.79
N LYS A 242 24.70 -9.31 3.07
CA LYS A 242 26.04 -9.54 3.63
C LYS A 242 25.93 -10.65 4.67
N GLU A 243 27.04 -11.31 5.03
CA GLU A 243 27.06 -12.60 5.76
C GLU A 243 26.19 -12.72 7.03
N SER A 244 25.76 -11.60 7.64
CA SER A 244 24.93 -11.59 8.84
C SER A 244 23.63 -10.77 8.76
N TYR A 245 23.29 -10.13 7.62
CA TYR A 245 22.08 -9.32 7.49
C TYR A 245 21.66 -9.07 6.03
N LYS A 246 20.36 -8.84 5.83
CA LYS A 246 19.72 -8.63 4.52
C LYS A 246 18.77 -7.44 4.58
N VAL A 247 18.93 -6.50 3.66
CA VAL A 247 18.16 -5.26 3.58
C VAL A 247 17.38 -5.24 2.27
N PHE A 248 16.06 -5.16 2.37
CA PHE A 248 15.20 -4.84 1.23
C PHE A 248 15.01 -3.32 1.16
N TYR A 249 15.22 -2.73 -0.01
CA TYR A 249 15.13 -1.28 -0.18
C TYR A 249 14.58 -0.89 -1.56
N LEU A 250 13.92 0.26 -1.61
CA LEU A 250 13.32 0.82 -2.81
C LEU A 250 14.29 1.81 -3.48
N ALA A 251 14.28 1.86 -4.82
CA ALA A 251 15.07 2.79 -5.64
C ALA A 251 14.46 2.95 -7.05
N ASP A 252 14.94 3.93 -7.82
CA ASP A 252 14.54 4.13 -9.24
C ASP A 252 15.40 3.40 -10.28
N ARG A 253 16.37 2.59 -9.84
CA ARG A 253 17.11 1.64 -10.68
C ARG A 253 17.26 0.28 -9.98
N ASN A 254 17.38 -0.80 -10.74
CA ASN A 254 17.44 -2.19 -10.25
C ASN A 254 18.81 -2.87 -10.47
N ASP A 255 19.81 -2.11 -10.92
CA ASP A 255 21.18 -2.53 -11.22
C ASP A 255 22.19 -1.98 -10.20
N ILE A 256 21.75 -1.73 -8.96
CA ILE A 256 22.57 -1.25 -7.85
C ILE A 256 23.36 -2.41 -7.27
N THR A 257 24.69 -2.34 -7.32
CA THR A 257 25.56 -3.34 -6.70
C THR A 257 25.65 -3.19 -5.18
N ASN A 258 26.00 -4.27 -4.48
CA ASN A 258 26.23 -4.20 -3.02
C ASN A 258 27.34 -3.20 -2.65
N GLU A 259 28.34 -2.99 -3.51
CA GLU A 259 29.40 -1.98 -3.31
C GLU A 259 28.84 -0.55 -3.45
N GLU A 260 28.02 -0.28 -4.47
CA GLU A 260 27.32 1.01 -4.61
C GLU A 260 26.40 1.30 -3.43
N TYR A 261 25.62 0.31 -2.96
CA TYR A 261 24.72 0.49 -1.83
C TYR A 261 25.48 0.70 -0.51
N GLU A 262 26.47 -0.14 -0.19
CA GLU A 262 27.28 0.04 1.02
C GLU A 262 28.02 1.38 1.00
N LYS A 263 28.52 1.82 -0.16
CA LYS A 263 29.12 3.16 -0.33
C LYS A 263 28.09 4.28 -0.12
N SER A 264 26.88 4.14 -0.65
CA SER A 264 25.79 5.13 -0.50
C SER A 264 25.42 5.38 0.96
N ILE A 265 25.42 4.34 1.80
CA ILE A 265 25.04 4.45 3.23
C ILE A 265 26.23 4.70 4.18
N THR A 266 27.49 4.63 3.71
CA THR A 266 28.69 4.84 4.53
C THR A 266 29.56 6.04 4.12
N SER A 267 29.41 6.56 2.90
CA SER A 267 30.22 7.69 2.41
C SER A 267 29.72 9.03 2.96
N SER A 268 30.66 9.89 3.34
CA SER A 268 30.38 11.29 3.69
C SER A 268 30.32 12.24 2.48
N ASN A 269 30.49 11.70 1.26
CA ASN A 269 30.39 12.45 0.00
C ASN A 269 29.00 12.26 -0.61
N SER A 270 28.20 13.31 -0.64
CA SER A 270 26.81 13.28 -1.15
C SER A 270 26.66 12.90 -2.62
N LYS A 271 27.74 12.85 -3.40
CA LYS A 271 27.73 12.30 -4.78
C LYS A 271 27.71 10.78 -4.84
N ASP A 272 27.98 10.10 -3.73
CA ASP A 272 27.88 8.64 -3.62
C ASP A 272 26.50 8.19 -3.12
N MET A 273 25.67 9.14 -2.62
CA MET A 273 24.33 8.85 -2.14
C MET A 273 23.39 8.52 -3.31
N ILE A 274 22.70 7.39 -3.19
CA ILE A 274 21.58 6.98 -4.03
C ILE A 274 20.31 7.26 -3.23
N ASP A 275 19.31 7.92 -3.83
CA ASP A 275 18.00 8.03 -3.18
C ASP A 275 17.39 6.63 -3.10
N THR A 276 17.29 6.14 -1.87
CA THR A 276 16.75 4.84 -1.52
C THR A 276 15.89 4.94 -0.27
N TYR A 277 15.01 3.97 -0.06
CA TYR A 277 14.25 3.85 1.17
C TYR A 277 14.22 2.39 1.61
N ALA A 278 14.79 2.08 2.78
CA ALA A 278 14.84 0.73 3.30
C ALA A 278 13.52 0.32 3.95
N ILE A 279 13.09 -0.91 3.67
CA ILE A 279 11.90 -1.55 4.25
C ILE A 279 12.30 -2.21 5.56
N SER A 280 13.32 -3.08 5.52
CA SER A 280 13.95 -3.78 6.65
C SER A 280 15.31 -3.19 7.01
N TYR A 281 15.79 -3.48 8.23
CA TYR A 281 17.11 -3.14 8.76
C TYR A 281 17.70 -4.33 9.53
#